data_AF-A0A101FN76-F1
#
_entry.id   AF-A0A101FN76-F1
#
_cell.length_a   1.000
_cell.length_b   1.000
_cell.length_c   1.000
_cell.angle_alpha   90.00
_cell.angle_beta   90.00
_cell.angle_gamma   90.00
#
_symmetry.space_group_name_H-M   'P 1'
#
loop_
_entity.id
_entity.type
_entity.pdbx_description
1 polymer ?
#
loop_
_entity_poly.entity_id
_entity_poly.type
_entity_poly.pdbx_seq_one_letter_code
_entity_poly.pdbx_strand_id
1 'polypeptide(L)'
;MRVPKCGKSLPEGWTLQVDEGKIQELALKELKLYIDLNSLLDEEERCVDLSDVEGLMDVLRRKQRLISEQEMLQGLWAEVASAMGIEDGRESISFWNALAQRLGEEGYRQIVEKVEEIRNLVSRLLEREREIQLRLEGQVGELRQKLLTLQKGRQAFRGYIKHDGASG
;
A
#
# COMPACT_ATOMS: atom_id res chain seq x y z
N MET A 1 -18.45 -49.72 -27.34
CA MET A 1 -17.83 -48.39 -27.50
C MET A 1 -16.68 -48.27 -26.53
N ARG A 2 -15.47 -48.05 -27.04
CA ARG A 2 -14.20 -48.07 -26.30
C ARG A 2 -13.77 -46.60 -26.15
N VAL A 3 -13.84 -46.07 -24.92
CA VAL A 3 -13.36 -44.71 -24.61
C VAL A 3 -11.84 -44.78 -24.43
N PRO A 4 -11.04 -43.93 -25.09
CA PRO A 4 -9.59 -44.03 -25.00
C PRO A 4 -9.07 -43.53 -23.65
N LYS A 5 -8.24 -44.36 -23.00
CA LYS A 5 -7.32 -43.93 -21.95
C LYS A 5 -6.31 -42.97 -22.58
N CYS A 6 -6.47 -41.67 -22.35
CA CYS A 6 -5.40 -40.72 -22.60
C CYS A 6 -4.61 -40.54 -21.31
N GLY A 7 -3.67 -41.47 -21.08
CA GLY A 7 -2.52 -41.17 -20.26
C GLY A 7 -1.71 -40.08 -20.96
N LYS A 8 -1.62 -38.93 -20.33
CA LYS A 8 -0.48 -38.05 -20.53
C LYS A 8 0.26 -38.06 -19.20
N SER A 9 1.25 -38.95 -19.12
CA SER A 9 2.38 -38.77 -18.22
C SER A 9 2.91 -37.37 -18.46
N LEU A 10 2.83 -36.51 -17.44
CA LEU A 10 3.56 -35.25 -17.40
C LEU A 10 5.03 -35.59 -17.68
N PRO A 11 5.69 -34.91 -18.64
CA PRO A 11 7.09 -35.16 -18.92
C PRO A 11 7.91 -34.84 -17.67
N GLU A 12 8.55 -35.88 -17.14
CA GLU A 12 9.66 -35.76 -16.20
C GLU A 12 10.71 -34.80 -16.78
N GLY A 13 11.10 -33.77 -16.03
CA GLY A 13 12.31 -32.99 -16.34
C GLY A 13 12.17 -31.49 -16.54
N TRP A 14 11.12 -30.82 -16.06
CA TRP A 14 11.14 -29.37 -15.87
C TRP A 14 11.00 -29.03 -14.38
N THR A 15 12.03 -29.32 -13.60
CA THR A 15 12.26 -28.55 -12.36
C THR A 15 12.64 -27.14 -12.79
N LEU A 16 11.64 -26.29 -13.06
CA LEU A 16 11.81 -24.85 -12.93
C LEU A 16 12.21 -24.63 -11.47
N GLN A 17 13.53 -24.60 -11.23
CA GLN A 17 14.08 -24.39 -9.91
C GLN A 17 13.60 -23.02 -9.46
N VAL A 18 12.69 -23.04 -8.51
CA VAL A 18 12.35 -21.86 -7.74
C VAL A 18 13.59 -21.57 -6.91
N ASP A 19 14.33 -20.53 -7.31
CA ASP A 19 15.55 -20.13 -6.65
C ASP A 19 15.22 -19.46 -5.31
N GLU A 20 15.68 -20.08 -4.22
CA GLU A 20 15.57 -19.55 -2.86
C GLU A 20 16.10 -18.11 -2.78
N GLY A 21 17.22 -17.83 -3.43
CA GLY A 21 17.83 -16.51 -3.46
C GLY A 21 16.90 -15.47 -4.10
N LYS A 22 16.20 -15.85 -5.18
CA LYS A 22 15.22 -14.97 -5.85
C LYS A 22 14.03 -14.66 -4.94
N ILE A 23 13.53 -15.63 -4.19
CA ILE A 23 12.40 -15.40 -3.27
C ILE A 23 12.82 -14.55 -2.08
N GLN A 24 14.00 -14.80 -1.51
CA GLN A 24 14.55 -13.97 -0.46
C GLN A 24 14.75 -12.53 -0.95
N GLU A 25 15.25 -12.34 -2.17
CA GLU A 25 15.39 -11.01 -2.78
C GLU A 25 14.04 -10.32 -2.95
N LEU A 26 12.99 -11.03 -3.40
CA LEU A 26 11.64 -10.48 -3.52
C LEU A 26 11.09 -10.03 -2.16
N ALA A 27 11.23 -10.86 -1.12
CA ALA A 27 10.81 -10.51 0.23
C ALA A 27 11.59 -9.29 0.77
N LEU A 28 12.90 -9.22 0.52
CA LEU A 28 13.72 -8.07 0.92
C LEU A 28 13.33 -6.78 0.21
N LYS A 29 13.04 -6.84 -1.10
CA LYS A 29 12.53 -5.70 -1.87
C LYS A 29 11.21 -5.21 -1.31
N GLU A 30 10.31 -6.12 -0.98
CA GLU A 30 9.01 -5.79 -0.36
C GLU A 30 9.17 -5.08 0.98
N LEU A 31 10.01 -5.64 1.85
CA LEU A 31 10.28 -5.06 3.16
C LEU A 31 10.84 -3.64 3.01
N LYS A 32 11.79 -3.45 2.08
CA LYS A 32 12.35 -2.12 1.81
C LYS A 32 11.29 -1.13 1.34
N LEU A 33 10.38 -1.53 0.44
CA LEU A 33 9.30 -0.65 -0.02
C LEU A 33 8.42 -0.18 1.15
N TYR A 34 8.12 -1.06 2.10
CA TYR A 34 7.33 -0.67 3.27
C TYR A 34 8.12 0.18 4.28
N ILE A 35 9.43 -0.02 4.41
CA ILE A 35 10.30 0.88 5.20
C ILE A 35 10.35 2.28 4.57
N ASP A 36 10.49 2.36 3.25
CA ASP A 36 10.49 3.62 2.51
C ASP A 36 9.12 4.31 2.63
N LEU A 37 8.02 3.55 2.55
CA LEU A 37 6.67 4.06 2.79
C LEU A 37 6.52 4.62 4.22
N ASN A 38 7.03 3.93 5.23
CA ASN A 38 7.01 4.42 6.61
C ASN A 38 7.69 5.79 6.75
N SER A 39 8.83 5.97 6.07
CA SER A 39 9.56 7.25 6.08
C SER A 39 8.74 8.36 5.41
N LEU A 40 7.99 8.04 4.36
CA LEU A 40 7.05 8.99 3.75
C LEU A 40 5.87 9.32 4.67
N LEU A 41 5.41 8.39 5.51
CA LEU A 41 4.41 8.69 6.54
C LEU A 41 4.96 9.64 7.59
N ASP A 42 6.22 9.48 8.02
CA ASP A 42 6.88 10.43 8.93
C ASP A 42 6.97 11.84 8.33
N GLU A 43 7.15 11.94 7.01
CA GLU A 43 7.13 13.21 6.28
C GLU A 43 5.73 13.79 6.18
N GLU A 44 4.74 12.97 5.80
CA GLU A 44 3.35 13.38 5.68
C GLU A 44 2.81 13.90 7.00
N GLU A 45 3.07 13.18 8.09
CA GLU A 45 2.66 13.56 9.44
C GLU A 45 3.16 14.95 9.81
N ARG A 46 4.44 15.24 9.53
CA ARG A 46 5.05 16.55 9.73
C ARG A 46 4.42 17.62 8.84
N CYS A 47 4.14 17.32 7.58
CA CYS A 47 3.51 18.29 6.68
C CYS A 47 2.07 18.61 7.13
N VAL A 48 1.31 17.63 7.64
CA VAL A 48 -0.02 17.87 8.25
C VAL A 48 0.11 18.76 9.48
N ASP A 49 1.09 18.50 10.35
CA ASP A 49 1.29 19.28 11.58
C ASP A 49 1.68 20.74 11.28
N LEU A 50 2.45 20.96 10.21
CA LEU A 50 2.90 22.27 9.75
C LEU A 50 1.91 22.97 8.80
N SER A 51 0.80 22.31 8.44
CA SER A 51 -0.12 22.77 7.38
C SER A 51 0.59 23.07 6.05
N ASP A 52 1.64 22.32 5.74
CA ASP A 52 2.46 22.45 4.53
C ASP A 52 1.83 21.66 3.37
N VAL A 53 0.97 22.34 2.61
CA VAL A 53 0.27 21.74 1.47
C VAL A 53 1.21 21.38 0.33
N GLU A 54 2.27 22.15 0.10
CA GLU A 54 3.22 21.86 -0.99
C GLU A 54 4.04 20.61 -0.67
N GLY A 55 4.50 20.49 0.58
CA GLY A 55 5.13 19.28 1.11
C GLY A 55 4.23 18.06 1.01
N LEU A 56 2.95 18.16 1.40
CA LEU A 56 1.98 17.07 1.24
C LEU A 56 1.84 16.61 -0.22
N MET A 57 1.77 17.55 -1.16
CA MET A 57 1.66 17.20 -2.58
C MET A 57 2.91 16.48 -3.11
N ASP A 58 4.10 16.84 -2.62
CA ASP A 58 5.33 16.13 -2.99
C ASP A 58 5.38 14.72 -2.38
N VAL A 59 5.00 14.56 -1.11
CA VAL A 59 4.89 13.25 -0.45
C VAL A 59 3.92 12.33 -1.21
N LEU A 60 2.75 12.83 -1.60
CA LEU A 60 1.77 12.06 -2.38
C LEU A 60 2.33 11.59 -3.73
N ARG A 61 3.08 12.44 -4.44
CA ARG A 61 3.76 12.03 -5.69
C ARG A 61 4.79 10.93 -5.45
N ARG A 62 5.54 10.99 -4.35
CA ARG A 62 6.53 9.97 -4.00
C ARG A 62 5.86 8.65 -3.59
N LYS A 63 4.76 8.70 -2.83
CA LYS A 63 3.93 7.52 -2.51
C LYS A 63 3.42 6.83 -3.78
N GLN A 64 2.99 7.59 -4.79
CA GLN A 64 2.52 7.02 -6.06
C GLN A 64 3.60 6.19 -6.78
N ARG A 65 4.88 6.60 -6.69
CA ARG A 65 5.99 5.81 -7.25
C ARG A 65 6.16 4.48 -6.52
N LEU A 66 6.10 4.50 -5.19
CA LEU A 66 6.18 3.29 -4.37
C LEU A 66 5.00 2.33 -4.65
N ILE A 67 3.79 2.84 -4.86
CA ILE A 67 2.63 2.03 -5.24
C ILE A 67 2.89 1.30 -6.56
N SER A 68 3.42 1.99 -7.56
CA SER A 68 3.79 1.34 -8.83
C SER A 68 4.89 0.28 -8.65
N GLU A 69 5.85 0.50 -7.77
CA GLU A 69 6.86 -0.52 -7.42
C GLU A 69 6.26 -1.73 -6.70
N GLN A 70 5.27 -1.52 -5.84
CA GLN A 70 4.52 -2.61 -5.20
C GLN A 70 3.71 -3.43 -6.20
N GLU A 71 3.06 -2.79 -7.17
CA GLU A 71 2.32 -3.48 -8.25
C GLU A 71 3.26 -4.35 -9.10
N MET A 72 4.44 -3.84 -9.45
CA MET A 72 5.47 -4.63 -10.14
C MET A 72 5.91 -5.84 -9.31
N LEU A 73 6.09 -5.66 -8.00
CA LEU A 73 6.49 -6.74 -7.10
C LEU A 73 5.42 -7.82 -6.97
N GLN A 74 4.14 -7.43 -6.93
CA GLN A 74 3.02 -8.37 -6.99
C GLN A 74 3.04 -9.19 -8.29
N GLY A 75 3.37 -8.57 -9.41
CA GLY A 75 3.60 -9.26 -10.69
C GLY A 75 4.72 -10.31 -10.59
N LEU A 76 5.85 -9.97 -9.97
CA LEU A 76 6.96 -10.91 -9.78
C LEU A 76 6.58 -12.08 -8.86
N TRP A 77 5.78 -11.85 -7.82
CA TRP A 77 5.23 -12.94 -7.00
C TRP A 77 4.28 -13.84 -7.79
N ALA A 78 3.48 -13.28 -8.70
CA ALA A 78 2.63 -14.04 -9.59
C ALA A 78 3.44 -14.88 -10.59
N GLU A 79 4.56 -14.38 -11.10
CA GLU A 79 5.50 -15.17 -11.92
C GLU A 79 6.07 -16.35 -11.14
N VAL A 80 6.39 -16.17 -9.85
CA VAL A 80 6.83 -17.27 -8.97
C VAL A 80 5.70 -18.32 -8.82
N ALA A 81 4.46 -17.90 -8.60
CA ALA A 81 3.32 -18.82 -8.54
C ALA A 81 3.14 -19.60 -9.86
N SER A 82 3.25 -18.92 -11.00
CA SER A 82 3.17 -19.52 -12.32
C SER A 82 4.30 -20.53 -12.58
N ALA A 83 5.55 -20.19 -12.23
CA ALA A 83 6.69 -21.10 -12.31
C ALA A 83 6.50 -22.34 -11.43
N MET A 84 5.72 -22.20 -10.36
CA MET A 84 5.36 -23.29 -9.48
C MET A 84 4.20 -24.16 -9.98
N GLY A 85 3.53 -23.75 -11.07
CA GLY A 85 2.35 -24.41 -11.63
C GLY A 85 1.06 -24.12 -10.84
N ILE A 86 1.00 -22.98 -10.15
CA ILE A 86 -0.10 -22.58 -9.28
C ILE A 86 -0.87 -21.46 -9.96
N GLU A 87 -2.17 -21.64 -10.13
CA GLU A 87 -3.06 -20.62 -10.70
C GLU A 87 -3.36 -19.50 -9.69
N ASP A 88 -3.39 -19.85 -8.40
CA ASP A 88 -3.59 -18.92 -7.31
C ASP A 88 -2.30 -18.16 -6.93
N GLY A 89 -2.45 -16.92 -6.47
CA GLY A 89 -1.34 -16.08 -6.03
C GLY A 89 -0.79 -16.43 -4.65
N ARG A 90 0.14 -15.61 -4.17
CA ARG A 90 0.80 -15.71 -2.86
C ARG A 90 -0.16 -15.78 -1.66
N GLU A 91 -1.37 -15.27 -1.78
CA GLU A 91 -2.36 -15.32 -0.69
C GLU A 91 -2.98 -16.71 -0.48
N SER A 92 -2.69 -17.66 -1.37
CA SER A 92 -3.24 -19.01 -1.31
C SER A 92 -2.40 -19.96 -0.45
N ILE A 93 -3.07 -20.91 0.20
CA ILE A 93 -2.42 -22.00 0.93
C ILE A 93 -1.62 -22.90 -0.03
N SER A 94 -2.12 -23.10 -1.26
CA SER A 94 -1.45 -23.87 -2.31
C SER A 94 -0.07 -23.30 -2.65
N PHE A 95 0.06 -21.96 -2.72
CA PHE A 95 1.33 -21.28 -2.91
C PHE A 95 2.35 -21.62 -1.83
N TRP A 96 2.00 -21.41 -0.56
CA TRP A 96 2.92 -21.63 0.56
C TRP A 96 3.31 -23.10 0.72
N ASN A 97 2.37 -24.03 0.49
CA ASN A 97 2.67 -25.46 0.53
C ASN A 97 3.67 -25.87 -0.56
N ALA A 98 3.49 -25.38 -1.78
CA ALA A 98 4.40 -25.65 -2.89
C ALA A 98 5.78 -25.00 -2.71
N LEU A 99 5.81 -23.84 -2.04
CA LEU A 99 7.04 -23.16 -1.66
C LEU A 99 7.83 -23.98 -0.61
N ALA A 100 7.15 -24.45 0.44
CA ALA A 100 7.73 -25.28 1.49
C ALA A 100 8.36 -26.57 0.94
N GLN A 101 7.67 -27.22 0.00
CA GLN A 101 8.17 -28.45 -0.64
C GLN A 101 9.45 -28.23 -1.45
N ARG A 102 9.66 -27.03 -2.01
CA ARG A 102 10.81 -26.73 -2.89
C ARG A 102 12.04 -26.21 -2.13
N LEU A 103 11.83 -25.45 -1.06
CA LEU A 103 12.91 -24.79 -0.31
C LEU A 103 13.44 -25.60 0.87
N GLY A 104 12.71 -26.64 1.28
CA GLY A 104 12.98 -27.32 2.54
C GLY A 104 12.61 -26.47 3.75
N GLU A 105 12.71 -27.06 4.94
CA GLU A 105 12.18 -26.45 6.18
C GLU A 105 12.89 -25.13 6.56
N GLU A 106 14.22 -25.07 6.41
CA GLU A 106 15.01 -23.92 6.84
C GLU A 106 14.80 -22.71 5.93
N GLY A 107 14.91 -22.88 4.60
CA GLY A 107 14.67 -21.80 3.64
C GLY A 107 13.23 -21.29 3.67
N TYR A 108 12.27 -22.21 3.85
CA TYR A 108 10.87 -21.84 4.03
C TYR A 108 10.65 -21.01 5.31
N ARG A 109 11.23 -21.42 6.45
CA ARG A 109 11.10 -20.70 7.72
C ARG A 109 11.61 -19.26 7.59
N GLN A 110 12.79 -19.06 6.99
CA GLN A 110 13.38 -17.73 6.83
C GLN A 110 12.50 -16.81 5.97
N ILE A 111 11.87 -17.33 4.92
CA ILE A 111 10.97 -16.55 4.07
C ILE A 111 9.66 -16.23 4.81
N VAL A 112 9.09 -17.19 5.54
CA VAL A 112 7.87 -16.96 6.33
C VAL A 112 8.12 -15.90 7.40
N GLU A 113 9.23 -15.96 8.13
CA GLU A 113 9.59 -14.95 9.13
C GLU A 113 9.65 -13.53 8.52
N LYS A 114 10.26 -13.37 7.34
CA LYS A 114 10.30 -12.09 6.63
C LYS A 114 8.91 -11.63 6.19
N VAL A 115 8.07 -12.55 5.71
CA VAL A 115 6.72 -12.22 5.26
C VAL A 115 5.82 -11.83 6.43
N GLU A 116 6.01 -12.44 7.59
CA GLU A 116 5.36 -12.04 8.84
C GLU A 116 5.83 -10.66 9.32
N GLU A 117 7.13 -10.38 9.24
CA GLU A 117 7.68 -9.04 9.51
C GLU A 117 7.03 -7.98 8.62
N ILE A 118 6.93 -8.26 7.31
CA ILE A 118 6.25 -7.40 6.35
C ILE A 118 4.79 -7.19 6.75
N ARG A 119 4.03 -8.25 7.01
CA ARG A 119 2.60 -8.15 7.40
C ARG A 119 2.41 -7.29 8.66
N ASN A 120 3.27 -7.46 9.65
CA ASN A 120 3.25 -6.66 10.88
C ASN A 120 3.60 -5.19 10.61
N LEU A 121 4.55 -4.92 9.71
CA LEU A 121 4.85 -3.55 9.30
C LEU A 121 3.65 -2.93 8.56
N VAL A 122 3.12 -3.59 7.54
CA VAL A 122 1.96 -3.13 6.76
C VAL A 122 0.79 -2.78 7.65
N SER A 123 0.45 -3.65 8.61
CA SER A 123 -0.68 -3.43 9.52
C SER A 123 -0.50 -2.15 10.34
N ARG A 124 0.71 -1.87 10.82
CA ARG A 124 1.04 -0.62 11.54
C ARG A 124 0.98 0.60 10.62
N LEU A 125 1.48 0.49 9.39
CA LEU A 125 1.46 1.59 8.42
C LEU A 125 0.03 1.96 8.01
N LEU A 126 -0.85 0.99 7.84
CA LEU A 126 -2.25 1.24 7.49
C LEU A 126 -3.00 1.99 8.61
N GLU A 127 -2.78 1.62 9.87
CA GLU A 127 -3.38 2.36 11.00
C GLU A 127 -2.84 3.78 11.05
N ARG A 128 -1.53 3.95 10.87
CA ARG A 128 -0.88 5.26 10.91
C ARG A 128 -1.32 6.18 9.77
N GLU A 129 -1.41 5.66 8.55
CA GLU A 129 -1.98 6.38 7.39
C GLU A 129 -3.39 6.88 7.70
N ARG A 130 -4.22 6.02 8.29
CA ARG A 130 -5.59 6.36 8.66
C ARG A 130 -5.64 7.48 9.71
N GLU A 131 -4.80 7.43 10.72
CA GLU A 131 -4.69 8.48 11.73
C GLU A 131 -4.28 9.82 11.10
N ILE A 132 -3.27 9.82 10.22
CA ILE A 132 -2.82 11.03 9.52
C ILE A 132 -3.95 11.62 8.67
N GLN A 133 -4.67 10.79 7.91
CA GLN A 133 -5.80 11.19 7.09
C GLN A 133 -6.93 11.82 7.93
N LEU A 134 -7.30 11.21 9.06
CA LEU A 134 -8.33 11.75 9.96
C LEU A 134 -7.96 13.14 10.50
N ARG A 135 -6.68 13.36 10.85
CA ARG A 135 -6.20 14.68 11.29
C ARG A 135 -6.31 15.72 10.17
N LEU A 136 -5.88 15.37 8.96
CA LEU A 136 -5.97 16.24 7.79
C LEU A 136 -7.43 16.62 7.46
N GLU A 137 -8.33 15.65 7.49
CA GLU A 137 -9.77 15.88 7.30
C GLU A 137 -10.35 16.83 8.36
N GLY A 138 -9.95 16.65 9.61
CA GLY A 138 -10.32 17.55 10.71
C GLY A 138 -9.89 18.99 10.46
N GLN A 139 -8.61 19.20 10.10
CA GLN A 139 -8.07 20.53 9.78
C GLN A 139 -8.80 21.20 8.60
N VAL A 140 -9.08 20.45 7.53
CA VAL A 140 -9.87 20.95 6.39
C VAL A 140 -11.30 21.32 6.82
N GLY A 141 -11.91 20.51 7.69
CA GLY A 141 -13.21 20.79 8.27
C GLY A 141 -13.24 22.11 9.04
N GLU A 142 -12.25 22.36 9.89
CA GLU A 142 -12.12 23.62 10.63
C GLU A 142 -11.94 24.83 9.73
N LEU A 143 -11.09 24.72 8.70
CA LEU A 143 -10.88 25.79 7.72
C LEU A 143 -12.19 26.15 7.00
N ARG A 144 -12.99 25.15 6.63
CA ARG A 144 -14.33 25.37 6.03
C ARG A 144 -15.26 26.12 6.99
N GLN A 145 -15.27 25.79 8.28
CA GLN A 145 -16.08 26.51 9.27
C GLN A 145 -15.62 27.96 9.47
N LYS A 146 -14.30 28.20 9.50
CA LYS A 146 -13.72 29.56 9.56
C LYS A 146 -14.10 30.39 8.32
N LEU A 147 -14.09 29.80 7.13
CA LEU A 147 -14.54 30.48 5.90
C LEU A 147 -16.02 30.84 5.93
N LEU A 148 -16.88 29.93 6.40
CA LEU A 148 -18.32 30.18 6.53
C LEU A 148 -18.63 31.31 7.52
N THR A 149 -17.95 31.33 8.67
CA THR A 149 -18.11 32.40 9.67
C THR A 149 -17.62 33.75 9.14
N LEU A 150 -16.49 33.80 8.44
CA LEU A 150 -16.01 35.02 7.77
C LEU A 150 -16.99 35.52 6.70
N GLN A 151 -17.58 34.62 5.92
CA GLN A 151 -18.59 35.00 4.92
C GLN A 151 -19.83 35.61 5.57
N LYS A 152 -20.33 35.01 6.66
CA LYS A 152 -21.46 35.54 7.45
C LYS A 152 -21.12 36.91 8.03
N GLY A 153 -19.93 37.08 8.60
CA GLY A 153 -19.46 38.37 9.14
C GLY A 153 -19.37 39.45 8.07
N ARG A 154 -18.85 39.14 6.87
CA ARG A 154 -18.82 40.07 5.73
C ARG A 154 -20.21 40.45 5.23
N GLN A 155 -21.16 39.52 5.23
CA GLN A 155 -22.55 39.81 4.87
C GLN A 155 -23.23 40.72 5.90
N ALA A 156 -23.03 40.45 7.19
CA ALA A 156 -23.53 41.29 8.27
C ALA A 156 -22.97 42.72 8.17
N PHE A 157 -21.66 42.86 7.98
CA PHE A 157 -21.00 44.16 7.83
C PHE A 157 -21.51 44.97 6.62
N ARG A 158 -21.72 44.30 5.47
CA ARG A 158 -22.36 44.95 4.30
C ARG A 158 -23.80 45.38 4.57
N GLY A 159 -24.52 44.65 5.42
CA GLY A 159 -25.86 45.02 5.88
C GLY A 159 -25.84 46.30 6.73
N TYR A 160 -24.88 46.43 7.64
CA TYR A 160 -24.70 47.64 8.46
C TYR A 160 -24.37 48.88 7.63
N ILE A 161 -23.41 48.79 6.69
CA ILE A 161 -23.05 49.91 5.81
C ILE A 161 -24.24 50.40 4.97
N LYS A 162 -25.11 49.49 4.51
CA LYS A 162 -26.31 49.86 3.74
C LYS A 162 -27.40 50.53 4.59
N HIS A 163 -27.47 50.20 5.88
CA HIS A 163 -28.44 50.81 6.79
C HIS A 163 -27.99 52.19 7.31
N ASP A 164 -26.69 52.40 7.57
CA ASP A 164 -26.16 53.71 8.01
C ASP A 164 -26.14 54.76 6.88
N GLY A 165 -26.11 54.36 5.61
CA GLY A 165 -26.18 55.27 4.47
C GLY A 165 -27.60 55.74 4.10
N ALA A 166 -28.64 55.23 4.77
CA ALA A 166 -30.04 55.55 4.48
C ALA A 166 -30.69 56.49 5.52
N SER A 167 -29.89 57.08 6.41
CA SER A 167 -30.35 58.01 7.46
C SER A 167 -29.60 59.36 7.44
N GLY A 168 -29.00 59.73 6.30
CA GLY A 168 -28.37 61.04 6.08
C GLY A 168 -29.16 61.91 5.12
#